data_AF-A0A327QQ97-F1
#
_entry.id   AF-A0A327QQ97-F1
#
_cell.length_a   1.000
_cell.length_b   1.000
_cell.length_c   1.000
_cell.angle_alpha   90.00
_cell.angle_beta   90.00
_cell.angle_gamma   90.00
#
_symmetry.space_group_name_H-M   'P 1'
#
loop_
_entity.id
_entity.type
_entity.pdbx_description
1 polymer ?
#
loop_
_entity_poly.entity_id
_entity_poly.type
_entity_poly.pdbx_seq_one_letter_code
_entity_poly.pdbx_strand_id
1 'polypeptide(L)'
;MGKVIPLYSKHLEQVSFYKTTNGFIATTPNKKVNKWAGEQYDAIRAHRKEFGKAAQVAADIRVAFADIMAHIPSPSMYRRLSSRLLQVLKSDITNIRGERTVEEGDVLMMKGFEFNQSTAFNRACRARYDVMIDRVSGEGKVTIPAFKPTQKLHAPKSATHCKLVATLHAINFDSNDVDSIPLSTDALPLNKHQFEDITFNFNFTPNDPRHLFVSVGIVFIEMINNREYKIMAGKFNAMAVVAVFPKPVATAIVTTIAKEKPQITKHPIAQPAQRKIRTPRMIKRARYLQQAYHPLE
;
A
#
# COMPACT_ATOMS: atom_id res chain seq x y z
N MET A 1 33.04 -26.46 -21.83
CA MET A 1 33.54 -25.14 -22.31
C MET A 1 33.58 -24.17 -21.14
N GLY A 2 34.77 -23.67 -20.77
CA GLY A 2 34.89 -22.66 -19.72
C GLY A 2 34.35 -21.31 -20.21
N LYS A 3 33.59 -20.60 -19.36
CA LYS A 3 33.17 -19.22 -19.64
C LYS A 3 34.39 -18.30 -19.50
N VAL A 4 34.79 -17.66 -20.59
CA VAL A 4 35.80 -16.59 -20.57
C VAL A 4 35.16 -15.34 -19.96
N ILE A 5 35.77 -14.79 -18.91
CA ILE A 5 35.31 -13.58 -18.23
C ILE A 5 36.26 -12.45 -18.62
N PRO A 6 35.82 -11.45 -19.40
CA PRO A 6 36.67 -10.31 -19.74
C PRO A 6 36.90 -9.45 -18.50
N LEU A 7 38.17 -9.29 -18.11
CA LEU A 7 38.60 -8.43 -17.00
C LEU A 7 38.98 -7.06 -17.56
N TYR A 8 38.24 -6.02 -17.16
CA TYR A 8 38.50 -4.63 -17.55
C TYR A 8 39.15 -3.81 -16.42
N SER A 9 39.79 -4.47 -15.43
CA SER A 9 40.38 -3.76 -14.29
C SER A 9 41.79 -3.26 -14.59
N LYS A 10 42.09 -2.03 -14.17
CA LYS A 10 43.43 -1.43 -14.27
C LYS A 10 44.45 -2.06 -13.30
N HIS A 11 43.97 -2.71 -12.24
CA HIS A 11 44.78 -3.38 -11.21
C HIS A 11 44.31 -4.82 -11.09
N LEU A 12 44.97 -5.72 -11.80
CA LEU A 12 44.66 -7.16 -11.80
C LEU A 12 45.00 -7.79 -10.44
N GLU A 13 46.03 -7.29 -9.75
CA GLU A 13 46.42 -7.77 -8.42
C GLU A 13 45.38 -7.54 -7.31
N GLN A 14 44.40 -6.65 -7.52
CA GLN A 14 43.37 -6.31 -6.52
C GLN A 14 41.98 -6.85 -6.89
N VAL A 15 41.89 -7.77 -7.84
CA VAL A 15 40.61 -8.33 -8.30
C VAL A 15 40.15 -9.44 -7.35
N SER A 16 38.99 -9.24 -6.73
CA SER A 16 38.28 -10.27 -5.98
C SER A 16 37.19 -10.91 -6.84
N PHE A 17 37.05 -12.24 -6.74
CA PHE A 17 36.02 -13.00 -7.46
C PHE A 17 34.92 -13.49 -6.52
N TYR A 18 33.67 -13.23 -6.89
CA TYR A 18 32.49 -13.70 -6.16
C TYR A 18 31.65 -14.63 -7.04
N LYS A 19 31.25 -15.77 -6.49
CA LYS A 19 30.31 -16.68 -7.15
C LYS A 19 28.88 -16.18 -6.93
N THR A 20 28.13 -16.02 -8.02
CA THR A 20 26.71 -15.67 -8.01
C THR A 20 25.89 -16.71 -8.78
N THR A 21 24.56 -16.68 -8.63
CA THR A 21 23.64 -17.56 -9.37
C THR A 21 23.80 -17.43 -10.89
N ASN A 22 24.22 -16.27 -11.39
CA ASN A 22 24.36 -15.98 -12.83
C ASN A 22 25.81 -16.13 -13.35
N GLY A 23 26.75 -16.55 -12.50
CA GLY A 23 28.17 -16.70 -12.85
C GLY A 23 29.10 -16.02 -11.85
N PHE A 24 30.33 -15.75 -12.27
CA PHE A 24 31.32 -15.08 -11.42
C PHE A 24 31.34 -13.58 -11.70
N ILE A 25 31.43 -12.78 -10.65
CA ILE A 25 31.64 -11.33 -10.73
C ILE A 25 33.05 -11.04 -10.25
N ALA A 26 33.79 -10.23 -11.01
CA ALA A 26 35.10 -9.71 -10.64
C ALA A 26 34.97 -8.25 -10.19
N THR A 27 35.50 -7.91 -9.02
CA THR A 27 35.46 -6.53 -8.50
C THR A 27 36.84 -6.09 -8.06
N THR A 28 37.20 -4.85 -8.35
CA THR A 28 38.37 -4.19 -7.74
C THR A 28 37.91 -3.18 -6.68
N PRO A 29 38.61 -3.07 -5.53
CA PRO A 29 38.32 -2.07 -4.52
C PRO A 29 38.52 -0.67 -5.11
N ASN A 30 37.41 0.08 -5.25
CA ASN A 30 37.44 1.47 -5.68
C ASN A 30 36.76 2.32 -4.60
N LYS A 31 37.58 3.01 -3.78
CA LYS A 31 37.07 3.97 -2.78
C LYS A 31 36.94 5.34 -3.42
N LYS A 32 35.72 5.71 -3.84
CA LYS A 32 35.41 7.12 -4.14
C LYS A 32 35.38 7.91 -2.83
N VAL A 33 36.09 9.04 -2.79
CA VAL A 33 36.00 9.99 -1.65
C VAL A 33 34.62 10.64 -1.69
N ASN A 34 33.80 10.39 -0.66
CA ASN A 34 32.46 10.96 -0.56
C ASN A 34 32.53 12.39 -0.01
N LYS A 35 32.05 13.38 -0.76
CA LYS A 35 32.01 14.80 -0.36
C LYS A 35 30.66 15.20 0.25
N TRP A 36 30.35 14.70 1.44
CA TRP A 36 29.02 14.79 2.10
C TRP A 36 28.39 16.19 2.28
N ALA A 37 29.15 17.26 2.03
CA ALA A 37 28.72 18.65 2.16
C ALA A 37 27.96 19.21 0.94
N GLY A 38 27.92 18.49 -0.19
CA GLY A 38 27.16 18.94 -1.37
C GLY A 38 25.65 18.74 -1.24
N GLU A 39 24.85 19.58 -1.90
CA GLU A 39 23.37 19.53 -1.95
C GLU A 39 22.81 18.14 -2.38
N GLN A 40 23.56 17.42 -3.23
CA GLN A 40 23.23 16.06 -3.66
C GLN A 40 23.16 15.07 -2.49
N TYR A 41 23.88 15.33 -1.39
CA TYR A 41 23.93 14.44 -0.23
C TYR A 41 22.71 14.57 0.68
N ASP A 42 21.99 15.69 0.65
CA ASP A 42 20.71 15.82 1.36
C ASP A 42 19.67 14.88 0.75
N ALA A 43 19.58 14.82 -0.58
CA ALA A 43 18.72 13.88 -1.29
C ALA A 43 19.09 12.41 -1.04
N ILE A 44 20.39 12.10 -0.91
CA ILE A 44 20.88 10.76 -0.56
C ILE A 44 20.50 10.41 0.89
N ARG A 45 20.67 11.34 1.84
CA ARG A 45 20.29 11.16 3.24
C ARG A 45 18.78 10.93 3.37
N ALA A 46 17.96 11.75 2.72
CA ALA A 46 16.51 11.58 2.68
C ALA A 46 16.11 10.21 2.12
N HIS A 47 16.68 9.80 0.98
CA HIS A 47 16.40 8.48 0.39
C HIS A 47 16.82 7.32 1.30
N ARG A 48 17.93 7.44 2.02
CA ARG A 48 18.36 6.42 3.00
C ARG A 48 17.40 6.32 4.18
N LYS A 49 16.90 7.45 4.69
CA LYS A 49 15.90 7.49 5.76
C LYS A 49 14.60 6.80 5.32
N GLU A 50 14.11 7.13 4.14
CA GLU A 50 12.92 6.50 3.53
C GLU A 50 13.12 4.99 3.29
N PHE A 51 14.29 4.59 2.78
CA PHE A 51 14.62 3.18 2.57
C PHE A 51 14.64 2.40 3.89
N GLY A 52 15.26 2.97 4.92
CA GLY A 52 15.29 2.38 6.27
C GLY A 52 13.88 2.25 6.85
N LYS A 53 13.05 3.29 6.73
CA LYS A 53 11.66 3.27 7.20
C LYS A 53 10.83 2.21 6.49
N ALA A 54 10.91 2.12 5.16
CA ALA A 54 10.20 1.09 4.41
C ALA A 54 10.67 -0.35 4.76
N ALA A 55 11.95 -0.53 5.06
CA ALA A 55 12.48 -1.81 5.54
C ALA A 55 11.96 -2.16 6.94
N GLN A 56 11.91 -1.18 7.85
CA GLN A 56 11.36 -1.37 9.20
C GLN A 56 9.89 -1.75 9.14
N VAL A 57 9.07 -0.99 8.42
CA VAL A 57 7.64 -1.30 8.22
C VAL A 57 7.46 -2.71 7.62
N ALA A 58 8.29 -3.11 6.66
CA ALA A 58 8.25 -4.46 6.09
C ALA A 58 8.58 -5.55 7.12
N ALA A 59 9.42 -5.26 8.10
CA ALA A 59 9.75 -6.19 9.18
C ALA A 59 8.60 -6.28 10.18
N ASP A 60 7.98 -5.15 10.52
CA ASP A 60 6.90 -5.07 11.49
C ASP A 60 5.64 -5.80 10.99
N ILE A 61 5.21 -5.55 9.75
CA ILE A 61 4.04 -6.23 9.17
C ILE A 61 4.28 -7.69 8.83
N ARG A 62 5.53 -8.18 8.96
CA ARG A 62 5.83 -9.60 8.68
C ARG A 62 5.07 -10.53 9.63
N VAL A 63 4.75 -10.06 10.84
CA VAL A 63 3.93 -10.79 11.81
C VAL A 63 2.52 -11.02 11.27
N ALA A 64 1.94 -10.06 10.54
CA ALA A 64 0.64 -10.20 9.84
C ALA A 64 0.62 -11.40 8.89
N PHE A 65 1.79 -11.68 8.30
CA PHE A 65 1.94 -12.67 7.25
C PHE A 65 2.55 -13.98 7.75
N ALA A 66 2.71 -14.18 9.06
CA ALA A 66 3.42 -15.33 9.62
C ALA A 66 2.80 -16.67 9.16
N ASP A 67 1.47 -16.80 9.23
CA ASP A 67 0.76 -18.03 8.84
C ASP A 67 0.96 -18.34 7.35
N ILE A 68 0.88 -17.32 6.51
CA ILE A 68 1.11 -17.43 5.07
C ILE A 68 2.53 -17.92 4.79
N MET A 69 3.52 -17.33 5.48
CA MET A 69 4.92 -17.68 5.30
C MET A 69 5.21 -19.14 5.67
N ALA A 70 4.45 -19.74 6.60
CA ALA A 70 4.56 -21.16 6.95
C ALA A 70 4.11 -22.10 5.82
N HIS A 71 3.21 -21.63 4.96
CA HIS A 71 2.73 -22.35 3.79
C HIS A 71 3.50 -22.02 2.50
N ILE A 72 4.07 -20.82 2.41
CA ILE A 72 4.69 -20.29 1.19
C ILE A 72 6.06 -19.70 1.52
N PRO A 73 7.07 -20.54 1.78
CA PRO A 73 8.40 -20.05 2.11
C PRO A 73 9.05 -19.44 0.88
N SER A 74 9.48 -18.18 0.99
CA SER A 74 10.21 -17.48 -0.06
C SER A 74 11.29 -16.59 0.55
N PRO A 75 12.58 -16.89 0.35
CA PRO A 75 13.67 -16.14 0.97
C PRO A 75 13.78 -14.70 0.45
N SER A 76 13.25 -14.42 -0.75
CA SER A 76 13.25 -13.08 -1.34
C SER A 76 12.04 -12.24 -0.95
N MET A 77 11.06 -12.80 -0.23
CA MET A 77 9.78 -12.15 0.06
C MET A 77 9.98 -10.81 0.76
N TYR A 78 10.75 -10.79 1.85
CA TYR A 78 11.02 -9.57 2.63
C TYR A 78 11.59 -8.44 1.75
N ARG A 79 12.59 -8.74 0.91
CA ARG A 79 13.20 -7.75 0.01
C ARG A 79 12.19 -7.18 -0.99
N ARG A 80 11.31 -8.03 -1.54
CA ARG A 80 10.26 -7.61 -2.47
C ARG A 80 9.18 -6.78 -1.76
N LEU A 81 8.79 -7.18 -0.56
CA LEU A 81 7.83 -6.46 0.28
C LEU A 81 8.34 -5.06 0.61
N SER A 82 9.55 -4.95 1.15
CA SER A 82 10.22 -3.68 1.43
C SER A 82 10.34 -2.81 0.17
N SER A 83 10.67 -3.40 -0.98
CA SER A 83 10.73 -2.66 -2.25
C SER A 83 9.36 -2.11 -2.68
N ARG A 84 8.28 -2.88 -2.48
CA ARG A 84 6.92 -2.44 -2.81
C ARG A 84 6.42 -1.37 -1.85
N LEU A 85 6.69 -1.52 -0.55
CA LEU A 85 6.37 -0.51 0.47
C LEU A 85 7.17 0.78 0.26
N LEU A 86 8.40 0.71 -0.23
CA LEU A 86 9.15 1.91 -0.61
C LEU A 86 8.49 2.65 -1.79
N GLN A 87 7.85 1.94 -2.72
CA GLN A 87 7.08 2.57 -3.79
C GLN A 87 5.82 3.25 -3.24
N VAL A 88 5.12 2.58 -2.32
CA VAL A 88 3.96 3.16 -1.60
C VAL A 88 4.38 4.41 -0.83
N LEU A 89 5.45 4.35 -0.04
CA LEU A 89 5.98 5.48 0.72
C LEU A 89 6.35 6.65 -0.19
N LYS A 90 6.88 6.40 -1.40
CA LYS A 90 7.23 7.46 -2.35
C LYS A 90 6.01 8.15 -2.97
N SER A 91 4.83 7.54 -2.91
CA SER A 91 3.57 8.13 -3.37
C SER A 91 2.92 9.07 -2.35
N ASP A 92 3.44 9.12 -1.12
CA ASP A 92 3.04 10.10 -0.11
C ASP A 92 3.31 11.53 -0.63
N ILE A 93 2.22 12.31 -0.71
CA ILE A 93 2.22 13.72 -1.12
C ILE A 93 2.06 14.69 0.07
N THR A 94 1.74 14.20 1.26
CA THR A 94 1.49 15.02 2.45
C THR A 94 2.80 15.41 3.12
N ASN A 95 3.75 14.47 3.21
CA ASN A 95 5.01 14.67 3.88
C ASN A 95 6.16 15.03 2.93
N ILE A 96 7.10 15.82 3.47
CA ILE A 96 8.34 16.16 2.76
C ILE A 96 9.23 14.92 2.56
N ARG A 97 10.07 14.97 1.53
CA ARG A 97 11.02 13.90 1.23
C ARG A 97 11.94 13.63 2.42
N GLY A 98 12.11 12.36 2.79
CA GLY A 98 12.82 11.93 3.99
C GLY A 98 11.92 11.68 5.19
N GLU A 99 10.69 12.21 5.20
CA GLU A 99 9.75 12.09 6.32
C GLU A 99 8.46 11.34 5.96
N ARG A 100 8.29 11.06 4.66
CA ARG A 100 7.18 10.26 4.12
C ARG A 100 6.92 8.97 4.87
N THR A 101 5.66 8.57 4.95
CA THR A 101 5.21 7.36 5.63
C THR A 101 4.56 6.41 4.63
N VAL A 102 4.45 5.13 4.99
CA VAL A 102 3.69 4.16 4.19
C VAL A 102 2.19 4.41 4.39
N GLU A 103 1.80 4.77 5.61
CA GLU A 103 0.43 5.00 6.06
C GLU A 103 -0.27 6.13 5.27
N GLU A 104 0.47 7.19 4.92
CA GLU A 104 -0.02 8.32 4.12
C GLU A 104 0.23 8.14 2.61
N GLY A 105 0.82 7.01 2.21
CA GLY A 105 1.01 6.64 0.81
C GLY A 105 -0.22 5.95 0.21
N ASP A 106 -0.20 5.74 -1.11
CA ASP A 106 -1.20 4.95 -1.82
C ASP A 106 -1.00 3.45 -1.57
N VAL A 107 -1.64 2.94 -0.51
CA VAL A 107 -1.62 1.52 -0.16
C VAL A 107 -2.26 0.62 -1.21
N LEU A 108 -3.07 1.15 -2.14
CA LEU A 108 -3.68 0.34 -3.21
C LEU A 108 -2.62 -0.28 -4.13
N MET A 109 -1.43 0.32 -4.19
CA MET A 109 -0.29 -0.26 -4.89
C MET A 109 0.10 -1.64 -4.34
N MET A 110 -0.27 -2.01 -3.11
CA MET A 110 -0.02 -3.36 -2.59
C MET A 110 -0.88 -4.45 -3.26
N LYS A 111 -1.96 -4.07 -3.96
CA LYS A 111 -2.75 -5.01 -4.74
C LYS A 111 -1.89 -5.70 -5.80
N GLY A 112 -2.03 -7.02 -5.90
CA GLY A 112 -1.25 -7.87 -6.79
C GLY A 112 0.14 -8.26 -6.25
N PHE A 113 0.47 -7.94 -5.00
CA PHE A 113 1.70 -8.43 -4.39
C PHE A 113 1.67 -9.96 -4.25
N GLU A 114 2.62 -10.63 -4.88
CA GLU A 114 2.75 -12.09 -4.90
C GLU A 114 3.72 -12.55 -3.80
N PHE A 115 3.28 -13.42 -2.89
CA PHE A 115 4.10 -13.90 -1.78
C PHE A 115 5.17 -14.90 -2.23
N ASN A 116 4.88 -15.70 -3.26
CA ASN A 116 5.85 -16.57 -3.90
C ASN A 116 6.42 -15.92 -5.17
N GLN A 117 7.74 -15.92 -5.32
CA GLN A 117 8.39 -15.47 -6.55
C GLN A 117 8.39 -16.54 -7.64
N SER A 118 8.43 -17.82 -7.25
CA SER A 118 8.52 -18.96 -8.18
C SER A 118 7.20 -19.21 -8.91
N THR A 119 6.08 -18.96 -8.22
CA THR A 119 4.75 -19.28 -8.71
C THR A 119 3.80 -18.13 -8.38
N ALA A 120 3.35 -17.41 -9.40
CA ALA A 120 2.32 -16.39 -9.24
C ALA A 120 0.94 -17.04 -9.01
N PHE A 121 0.09 -16.42 -8.19
CA PHE A 121 -1.25 -16.94 -7.89
C PHE A 121 -2.07 -17.17 -9.15
N ASN A 122 -2.13 -16.19 -10.05
CA ASN A 122 -2.85 -16.29 -11.32
C ASN A 122 -2.29 -17.38 -12.27
N ARG A 123 -1.06 -17.86 -12.05
CA ARG A 123 -0.51 -18.99 -12.80
C ARG A 123 -0.95 -20.32 -12.19
N ALA A 124 -0.98 -20.42 -10.86
CA ALA A 124 -1.38 -21.63 -10.14
C ALA A 124 -2.91 -21.84 -10.13
N CYS A 125 -3.68 -20.77 -9.98
CA CYS A 125 -5.14 -20.78 -9.93
C CYS A 125 -5.71 -19.66 -10.82
N ARG A 126 -6.50 -20.05 -11.82
CA ARG A 126 -7.20 -19.15 -12.75
C ARG A 126 -8.70 -19.11 -12.49
N ALA A 127 -9.13 -19.61 -11.33
CA ALA A 127 -10.52 -19.51 -10.91
C ALA A 127 -10.87 -18.02 -10.71
N ARG A 128 -12.13 -17.67 -11.00
CA ARG A 128 -12.63 -16.33 -10.69
C ARG A 128 -12.87 -16.25 -9.18
N TYR A 129 -12.68 -15.06 -8.63
CA TYR A 129 -12.98 -14.78 -7.24
C TYR A 129 -13.58 -13.38 -7.14
N ASP A 130 -14.43 -13.18 -6.15
CA ASP A 130 -15.02 -11.90 -5.80
C ASP A 130 -14.74 -11.60 -4.32
N VAL A 131 -14.49 -10.33 -4.01
CA VAL A 131 -14.14 -9.88 -2.67
C VAL A 131 -15.03 -8.72 -2.27
N MET A 132 -15.78 -8.92 -1.19
CA MET A 132 -16.65 -7.92 -0.59
C MET A 132 -16.22 -7.68 0.85
N ILE A 133 -16.22 -6.42 1.28
CA ILE A 133 -15.96 -6.03 2.67
C ILE A 133 -17.02 -4.98 3.04
N ASP A 134 -17.75 -5.23 4.12
CA ASP A 134 -18.57 -4.23 4.80
C ASP A 134 -17.87 -3.85 6.10
N ARG A 135 -17.19 -2.70 6.05
CA ARG A 135 -16.46 -2.16 7.20
C ARG A 135 -17.41 -1.74 8.32
N VAL A 136 -18.66 -1.37 8.03
CA VAL A 136 -19.60 -0.88 9.05
C VAL A 136 -20.07 -2.02 9.94
N SER A 137 -20.45 -3.15 9.35
CA SER A 137 -20.86 -4.36 10.08
C SER A 137 -19.68 -5.18 10.60
N GLY A 138 -18.48 -5.03 10.02
CA GLY A 138 -17.32 -5.85 10.35
C GLY A 138 -17.32 -7.21 9.64
N GLU A 139 -18.02 -7.30 8.49
CA GLU A 139 -18.15 -8.53 7.72
C GLU A 139 -17.36 -8.47 6.42
N GLY A 140 -16.72 -9.57 6.07
CA GLY A 140 -15.97 -9.73 4.85
C GLY A 140 -16.25 -11.06 4.18
N LYS A 141 -16.22 -11.07 2.84
CA LYS A 141 -16.52 -12.27 2.06
C LYS A 141 -15.57 -12.40 0.88
N VAL A 142 -14.99 -13.58 0.71
CA VAL A 142 -14.34 -13.99 -0.53
C VAL A 142 -15.11 -15.15 -1.11
N THR A 143 -15.62 -14.98 -2.33
CA THR A 143 -16.40 -16.03 -3.02
C THR A 143 -15.63 -16.51 -4.24
N ILE A 144 -15.49 -17.82 -4.37
CA ILE A 144 -14.89 -18.50 -5.52
C ILE A 144 -15.99 -19.40 -6.12
N PRO A 145 -16.59 -19.01 -7.26
CA PRO A 145 -17.62 -19.80 -7.90
C PRO A 145 -17.09 -21.15 -8.38
N ALA A 146 -17.99 -22.12 -8.53
CA ALA A 146 -17.71 -23.47 -8.94
C ALA A 146 -16.86 -23.51 -10.21
N PHE A 147 -15.86 -24.39 -10.21
CA PHE A 147 -14.91 -24.48 -11.32
C PHE A 147 -14.34 -25.89 -11.49
N LYS A 148 -13.87 -26.19 -12.70
CA LYS A 148 -13.19 -27.47 -13.00
C LYS A 148 -11.70 -27.38 -12.64
N PRO A 149 -11.19 -28.18 -11.69
CA PRO A 149 -9.79 -28.14 -11.27
C PRO A 149 -8.82 -28.35 -12.43
N THR A 150 -9.10 -29.31 -13.31
CA THR A 150 -8.26 -29.65 -14.47
C THR A 150 -8.07 -28.50 -15.47
N GLN A 151 -8.98 -27.53 -15.49
CA GLN A 151 -8.93 -26.38 -16.39
C GLN A 151 -8.39 -25.11 -15.72
N LYS A 152 -8.64 -24.94 -14.41
CA LYS A 152 -8.33 -23.70 -13.69
C LYS A 152 -7.10 -23.80 -12.80
N LEU A 153 -6.69 -25.00 -12.40
CA LEU A 153 -5.53 -25.19 -11.53
C LEU A 153 -4.35 -25.74 -12.33
N HIS A 154 -3.17 -25.19 -12.07
CA HIS A 154 -1.91 -25.70 -12.57
C HIS A 154 -1.16 -26.38 -11.42
N ALA A 155 -1.61 -27.59 -11.08
CA ALA A 155 -1.03 -28.38 -10.00
C ALA A 155 0.29 -29.06 -10.40
N PRO A 156 1.26 -29.20 -9.48
CA PRO A 156 2.44 -30.02 -9.72
C PRO A 156 2.07 -31.51 -9.80
N LYS A 157 2.85 -32.31 -10.55
CA LYS A 157 2.56 -33.74 -10.81
C LYS A 157 2.41 -34.60 -9.55
N SER A 158 3.08 -34.22 -8.46
CA SER A 158 3.03 -34.93 -7.18
C SER A 158 1.85 -34.52 -6.29
N ALA A 159 1.00 -33.57 -6.71
CA ALA A 159 -0.14 -33.15 -5.93
C ALA A 159 -1.34 -34.05 -6.16
N THR A 160 -1.96 -34.50 -5.06
CA THR A 160 -3.23 -35.22 -5.11
C THR A 160 -4.38 -34.35 -4.64
N HIS A 161 -4.13 -33.42 -3.73
CA HIS A 161 -5.13 -32.49 -3.18
C HIS A 161 -4.60 -31.05 -3.17
N CYS A 162 -5.52 -30.10 -3.00
CA CYS A 162 -5.19 -28.71 -2.72
C CYS A 162 -6.08 -28.13 -1.63
N LYS A 163 -5.58 -27.11 -0.94
CA LYS A 163 -6.38 -26.25 -0.07
C LYS A 163 -6.41 -24.86 -0.65
N LEU A 164 -7.59 -24.24 -0.68
CA LEU A 164 -7.72 -22.82 -0.95
C LEU A 164 -7.62 -22.09 0.37
N VAL A 165 -6.90 -20.98 0.37
CA VAL A 165 -6.63 -20.18 1.56
C VAL A 165 -7.01 -18.74 1.25
N ALA A 166 -7.66 -18.08 2.19
CA ALA A 166 -7.92 -16.66 2.13
C ALA A 166 -7.66 -16.05 3.50
N THR A 167 -7.01 -14.89 3.53
CA THR A 167 -6.68 -14.21 4.79
C THR A 167 -7.04 -12.75 4.70
N LEU A 168 -7.76 -12.26 5.70
CA LEU A 168 -7.97 -10.83 5.93
C LEU A 168 -6.91 -10.31 6.89
N HIS A 169 -6.23 -9.24 6.52
CA HIS A 169 -5.24 -8.57 7.36
C HIS A 169 -5.71 -7.15 7.66
N ALA A 170 -5.77 -6.78 8.94
CA ALA A 170 -5.97 -5.41 9.38
C ALA A 170 -4.61 -4.87 9.81
N ILE A 171 -4.15 -3.77 9.21
CA ILE A 171 -2.80 -3.24 9.39
C ILE A 171 -2.83 -1.72 9.55
N ASN A 172 -2.23 -1.23 10.62
CA ASN A 172 -1.79 0.15 10.76
C ASN A 172 -0.27 0.21 10.67
N PHE A 173 0.27 0.90 9.66
CA PHE A 173 1.71 0.90 9.41
C PHE A 173 2.49 1.82 10.35
N ASP A 174 1.83 2.77 11.02
CA ASP A 174 2.48 3.73 11.92
C ASP A 174 2.47 3.24 13.38
N SER A 175 1.37 2.61 13.84
CA SER A 175 1.27 2.04 15.19
C SER A 175 1.78 0.61 15.31
N ASN A 176 2.08 -0.06 14.18
CA ASN A 176 2.39 -1.49 14.11
C ASN A 176 1.29 -2.39 14.69
N ASP A 177 0.05 -1.91 14.72
CA ASP A 177 -1.12 -2.68 15.09
C ASP A 177 -1.59 -3.54 13.92
N VAL A 178 -1.54 -4.85 14.11
CA VAL A 178 -1.69 -5.85 13.07
C VAL A 178 -2.50 -7.03 13.59
N ASP A 179 -3.59 -7.34 12.89
CA ASP A 179 -4.36 -8.58 13.07
C ASP A 179 -4.53 -9.31 11.75
N SER A 180 -4.66 -10.63 11.81
CA SER A 180 -4.89 -11.45 10.62
C SER A 180 -5.81 -12.61 10.92
N ILE A 181 -6.76 -12.85 10.01
CA ILE A 181 -7.78 -13.89 10.13
C ILE A 181 -7.60 -14.87 8.95
N PRO A 182 -6.80 -15.93 9.13
CA PRO A 182 -6.59 -16.94 8.08
C PRO A 182 -7.76 -17.91 8.04
N LEU A 183 -8.27 -18.18 6.83
CA LEU A 183 -9.26 -19.21 6.57
C LEU A 183 -8.78 -20.14 5.48
N SER A 184 -9.10 -21.43 5.60
CA SER A 184 -8.74 -22.44 4.61
C SER A 184 -9.84 -23.46 4.43
N THR A 185 -9.97 -24.00 3.22
CA THR A 185 -10.83 -25.17 2.98
C THR A 185 -10.21 -26.43 3.55
N ASP A 186 -11.03 -27.47 3.66
CA ASP A 186 -10.54 -28.84 3.74
C ASP A 186 -9.71 -29.22 2.50
N ALA A 187 -9.01 -30.35 2.59
CA ALA A 187 -8.25 -30.90 1.47
C ALA A 187 -9.18 -31.28 0.31
N LEU A 188 -9.11 -30.53 -0.80
CA LEU A 188 -9.93 -30.77 -1.98
C LEU A 188 -9.19 -31.68 -2.97
N PRO A 189 -9.77 -32.82 -3.37
CA PRO A 189 -9.12 -33.76 -4.28
C PRO A 189 -9.02 -33.19 -5.71
N LEU A 190 -7.81 -33.15 -6.27
CA LEU A 190 -7.56 -32.54 -7.59
C LEU A 190 -8.16 -33.33 -8.77
N ASN A 191 -8.47 -34.62 -8.56
CA ASN A 191 -9.10 -35.48 -9.56
C ASN A 191 -10.64 -35.28 -9.65
N LYS A 192 -11.24 -34.44 -8.79
CA LYS A 192 -12.68 -34.16 -8.86
C LYS A 192 -12.99 -33.44 -10.17
N HIS A 193 -14.09 -33.82 -10.82
CA HIS A 193 -14.53 -33.19 -12.06
C HIS A 193 -14.83 -31.69 -11.88
N GLN A 194 -15.37 -31.30 -10.72
CA GLN A 194 -15.77 -29.94 -10.41
C GLN A 194 -15.70 -29.67 -8.90
N PHE A 195 -15.19 -28.49 -8.54
CA PHE A 195 -15.35 -27.92 -7.20
C PHE A 195 -16.63 -27.10 -7.15
N GLU A 196 -17.32 -27.17 -6.01
CA GLU A 196 -18.51 -26.37 -5.73
C GLU A 196 -18.12 -24.92 -5.42
N ASP A 197 -19.12 -24.06 -5.24
CA ASP A 197 -18.91 -22.69 -4.76
C ASP A 197 -18.25 -22.70 -3.38
N ILE A 198 -17.16 -21.94 -3.24
CA ILE A 198 -16.41 -21.81 -1.99
C ILE A 198 -16.56 -20.38 -1.50
N THR A 199 -16.91 -20.23 -0.23
CA THR A 199 -17.07 -18.93 0.42
C THR A 199 -16.25 -18.89 1.69
N PHE A 200 -15.41 -17.87 1.83
CA PHE A 200 -14.73 -17.53 3.08
C PHE A 200 -15.42 -16.31 3.69
N ASN A 201 -15.91 -16.45 4.92
CA ASN A 201 -16.53 -15.37 5.68
C ASN A 201 -15.59 -14.89 6.78
N PHE A 202 -15.23 -13.62 6.75
CA PHE A 202 -14.38 -12.98 7.74
C PHE A 202 -15.25 -12.12 8.66
N ASN A 203 -15.05 -12.25 9.97
CA ASN A 203 -15.63 -11.36 10.96
C ASN A 203 -14.50 -10.59 11.62
N PHE A 204 -14.50 -9.28 11.49
CA PHE A 204 -13.50 -8.37 12.06
C PHE A 204 -14.19 -7.24 12.82
N THR A 205 -13.40 -6.37 13.46
CA THR A 205 -13.94 -5.28 14.26
C THR A 205 -14.81 -4.34 13.42
N PRO A 206 -16.10 -4.12 13.79
CA PRO A 206 -16.94 -3.13 13.12
C PRO A 206 -16.29 -1.74 13.16
N ASN A 207 -16.33 -1.02 12.04
CA ASN A 207 -15.68 0.26 11.84
C ASN A 207 -14.16 0.26 12.13
N ASP A 208 -13.46 -0.86 11.84
CA ASP A 208 -12.01 -0.94 12.01
C ASP A 208 -11.32 0.28 11.36
N PRO A 209 -10.44 1.01 12.05
CA PRO A 209 -9.79 2.21 11.51
C PRO A 209 -8.59 1.89 10.60
N ARG A 210 -8.15 0.62 10.51
CA ARG A 210 -6.91 0.22 9.85
C ARG A 210 -7.08 -0.05 8.36
N HIS A 211 -5.98 -0.19 7.63
CA HIS A 211 -6.01 -0.68 6.25
C HIS A 211 -6.36 -2.17 6.23
N LEU A 212 -7.30 -2.58 5.39
CA LEU A 212 -7.69 -3.99 5.26
C LEU A 212 -7.12 -4.56 3.96
N PHE A 213 -6.39 -5.65 4.05
CA PHE A 213 -5.85 -6.39 2.92
C PHE A 213 -6.51 -7.75 2.87
N VAL A 214 -6.91 -8.19 1.68
CA VAL A 214 -7.40 -9.55 1.46
C VAL A 214 -6.41 -10.26 0.57
N SER A 215 -5.90 -11.38 1.05
CA SER A 215 -5.04 -12.27 0.28
C SER A 215 -5.75 -13.58 -0.01
N VAL A 216 -5.49 -14.15 -1.19
CA VAL A 216 -6.06 -15.44 -1.62
C VAL A 216 -4.95 -16.28 -2.23
N GLY A 217 -4.99 -17.58 -1.93
CA GLY A 217 -3.94 -18.51 -2.31
C GLY A 217 -4.42 -19.94 -2.45
N ILE A 218 -3.47 -20.75 -2.92
CA ILE A 218 -3.60 -22.19 -3.09
C ILE A 218 -2.37 -22.89 -2.54
N VAL A 219 -2.62 -23.94 -1.75
CA VAL A 219 -1.61 -24.81 -1.15
C VAL A 219 -1.79 -26.20 -1.72
N PHE A 220 -0.75 -26.74 -2.37
CA PHE A 220 -0.76 -28.09 -2.92
C PHE A 220 -0.21 -29.08 -1.89
N ILE A 221 -0.90 -30.20 -1.74
CA ILE A 221 -0.59 -31.25 -0.78
C ILE A 221 -0.68 -32.63 -1.43
N GLU A 222 0.09 -33.54 -0.88
CA GLU A 222 0.03 -34.96 -1.20
C GLU A 222 -0.65 -35.68 -0.05
N MET A 223 -1.77 -36.34 -0.34
CA MET A 223 -2.50 -37.20 0.59
C MET A 223 -2.10 -38.65 0.39
N ILE A 224 -1.53 -39.26 1.43
CA ILE A 224 -1.20 -40.69 1.48
C ILE A 224 -1.82 -41.25 2.77
N ASN A 225 -2.67 -42.28 2.66
CA ASN A 225 -3.34 -42.92 3.80
C ASN A 225 -4.02 -41.90 4.75
N ASN A 226 -4.72 -40.92 4.18
CA ASN A 226 -5.41 -39.85 4.92
C ASN A 226 -4.49 -38.90 5.71
N ARG A 227 -3.18 -38.88 5.43
CA ARG A 227 -2.22 -37.91 5.99
C ARG A 227 -1.73 -36.92 4.94
N GLU A 228 -1.62 -35.67 5.35
CA GLU A 228 -1.18 -34.55 4.50
C GLU A 228 0.35 -34.38 4.52
N TYR A 229 0.94 -34.31 3.33
CA TYR A 229 2.36 -34.05 3.15
C TYR A 229 2.57 -32.78 2.30
N LYS A 230 3.51 -31.93 2.73
CA LYS A 230 3.90 -30.72 1.99
C LYS A 230 4.71 -31.10 0.77
N ILE A 231 4.32 -30.60 -0.40
CA ILE A 231 5.04 -30.87 -1.65
C ILE A 231 6.15 -29.86 -1.85
N MET A 232 7.39 -30.36 -2.05
CA MET A 232 8.54 -29.55 -2.44
C MET A 232 8.72 -28.30 -1.54
N ALA A 233 8.48 -28.47 -0.24
CA ALA A 233 8.50 -27.40 0.76
C ALA A 233 7.65 -26.16 0.37
N GLY A 234 6.53 -26.34 -0.32
CA GLY A 234 5.63 -25.24 -0.70
C GLY A 234 6.10 -24.39 -1.89
N LYS A 235 7.11 -24.84 -2.64
CA LYS A 235 7.64 -24.12 -3.82
C LYS A 235 6.59 -23.77 -4.88
N PHE A 236 5.56 -24.61 -5.02
CA PHE A 236 4.47 -24.43 -5.98
C PHE A 236 3.22 -23.78 -5.38
N ASN A 237 3.20 -23.54 -4.07
CA ASN A 237 2.10 -22.84 -3.42
C ASN A 237 2.14 -21.38 -3.85
N ALA A 238 0.99 -20.77 -4.03
CA ALA A 238 0.91 -19.41 -4.52
C ALA A 238 -0.15 -18.64 -3.76
N MET A 239 0.13 -17.38 -3.47
CA MET A 239 -0.82 -16.49 -2.82
C MET A 239 -0.48 -15.06 -3.20
N ALA A 240 -1.51 -14.25 -3.37
CA ALA A 240 -1.39 -12.85 -3.72
C ALA A 240 -2.34 -11.99 -2.88
N VAL A 241 -1.97 -10.72 -2.67
CA VAL A 241 -2.92 -9.70 -2.21
C VAL A 241 -3.88 -9.38 -3.35
N VAL A 242 -5.15 -9.74 -3.20
CA VAL A 242 -6.16 -9.60 -4.26
C VAL A 242 -6.98 -8.33 -4.14
N ALA A 243 -7.17 -7.83 -2.92
CA ALA A 243 -7.89 -6.59 -2.66
C ALA A 243 -7.24 -5.82 -1.51
N VAL A 244 -7.35 -4.50 -1.59
CA VAL A 244 -6.86 -3.56 -0.57
C VAL A 244 -7.95 -2.53 -0.36
N PHE A 245 -8.35 -2.34 0.90
CA PHE A 245 -9.32 -1.35 1.33
C PHE A 245 -8.59 -0.38 2.25
N PRO A 246 -8.28 0.85 1.78
CA PRO A 246 -7.61 1.84 2.59
C PRO A 246 -8.39 2.16 3.88
N LYS A 247 -7.69 2.70 4.88
CA LYS A 247 -8.32 3.24 6.08
C LYS A 247 -9.39 4.28 5.70
N PRO A 248 -10.51 4.36 6.42
CA PRO A 248 -11.50 5.40 6.16
C PRO A 248 -10.87 6.78 6.41
N VAL A 249 -10.97 7.67 5.42
CA VAL A 249 -10.58 9.06 5.60
C VAL A 249 -11.65 9.72 6.47
N ALA A 250 -11.24 10.33 7.58
CA ALA A 250 -12.13 11.13 8.41
C ALA A 250 -12.74 12.23 7.53
N THR A 251 -14.00 12.06 7.14
CA THR A 251 -14.71 13.09 6.38
C THR A 251 -15.03 14.20 7.36
N ALA A 252 -14.29 15.31 7.31
CA ALA A 252 -14.66 16.50 8.03
C ALA A 252 -16.06 16.92 7.57
N ILE A 253 -17.03 16.86 8.47
CA ILE A 253 -18.39 17.35 8.23
C ILE A 253 -18.26 18.85 7.98
N VAL A 254 -18.32 19.27 6.72
CA VAL A 254 -18.53 20.67 6.38
C VAL A 254 -19.99 20.95 6.73
N THR A 255 -20.23 21.41 7.95
CA THR A 255 -21.51 21.99 8.34
C THR A 255 -21.67 23.26 7.52
N THR A 256 -22.28 23.15 6.34
CA THR A 256 -22.81 24.31 5.61
C THR A 256 -23.94 24.88 6.45
N ILE A 257 -23.62 25.86 7.30
CA ILE A 257 -24.59 26.78 7.86
C ILE A 257 -25.24 27.47 6.65
N ALA A 258 -26.46 27.08 6.32
CA ALA A 258 -27.26 27.71 5.29
C ALA A 258 -27.39 29.20 5.64
N LYS A 259 -26.77 30.07 4.83
CA LYS A 259 -27.08 31.50 4.84
C LYS A 259 -28.50 31.64 4.30
N GLU A 260 -29.45 31.79 5.21
CA GLU A 260 -30.82 32.19 4.90
C GLU A 260 -30.77 33.60 4.28
N LYS A 261 -31.28 33.74 3.05
CA LYS A 261 -31.42 35.05 2.40
C LYS A 261 -32.53 35.83 3.11
N PRO A 262 -32.34 37.11 3.47
CA PRO A 262 -33.43 37.91 4.00
C PRO A 262 -34.50 38.13 2.92
N GLN A 263 -35.74 37.73 3.20
CA GLN A 263 -36.89 38.02 2.36
C GLN A 263 -37.24 39.51 2.48
N ILE A 264 -37.16 40.24 1.36
CA ILE A 264 -37.60 41.64 1.26
C ILE A 264 -39.09 41.63 0.96
N THR A 265 -39.92 41.86 1.99
CA THR A 265 -41.34 42.17 1.86
C THR A 265 -41.49 43.57 1.26
N LYS A 266 -41.99 43.66 0.01
CA LYS A 266 -42.30 44.94 -0.64
C LYS A 266 -43.52 45.57 0.06
N HIS A 267 -43.32 46.70 0.73
CA HIS A 267 -44.41 47.62 1.10
C HIS A 267 -44.65 48.65 -0.04
N PRO A 268 -45.91 49.04 -0.31
CA PRO A 268 -46.22 49.97 -1.38
C PRO A 268 -45.79 51.41 -1.06
N ILE A 269 -45.28 52.08 -2.08
CA ILE A 269 -44.68 53.43 -2.05
C ILE A 269 -45.78 54.50 -1.95
N ALA A 270 -45.75 55.33 -0.91
CA ALA A 270 -46.52 56.57 -0.85
C ALA A 270 -45.72 57.73 -1.48
N GLN A 271 -46.41 58.58 -2.26
CA GLN A 271 -45.83 59.71 -3.00
C GLN A 271 -45.26 60.81 -2.09
N PRO A 272 -44.14 61.47 -2.43
CA PRO A 272 -43.60 62.56 -1.64
C PRO A 272 -44.20 63.92 -2.04
N ALA A 273 -44.64 64.68 -1.03
CA ALA A 273 -45.01 66.10 -1.16
C ALA A 273 -43.77 67.01 -1.23
N GLN A 274 -43.81 68.01 -2.11
CA GLN A 274 -42.72 68.94 -2.41
C GLN A 274 -42.40 69.88 -1.22
N ARG A 275 -41.11 70.03 -0.87
CA ARG A 275 -40.64 71.08 0.06
C ARG A 275 -39.65 72.02 -0.64
N LYS A 276 -39.91 73.33 -0.50
CA LYS A 276 -39.17 74.44 -1.11
C LYS A 276 -37.74 74.58 -0.55
N ILE A 277 -36.81 74.91 -1.45
CA ILE A 277 -35.38 75.11 -1.22
C ILE A 277 -35.12 76.50 -0.62
N ARG A 278 -34.23 76.61 0.39
CA ARG A 278 -33.59 77.87 0.82
C ARG A 278 -32.07 77.75 0.65
N THR A 279 -31.45 78.78 0.09
CA THR A 279 -30.05 78.89 -0.32
C THR A 279 -29.06 79.20 0.83
N PRO A 280 -27.75 78.95 0.65
CA PRO A 280 -26.75 78.94 1.73
C PRO A 280 -26.04 80.30 1.94
N ARG A 281 -25.52 80.53 3.16
CA ARG A 281 -24.59 81.63 3.49
C ARG A 281 -23.14 81.11 3.54
N MET A 282 -22.24 81.78 2.82
CA MET A 282 -20.78 81.59 2.85
C MET A 282 -20.14 82.10 4.13
N ILE A 283 -19.11 81.41 4.64
CA ILE A 283 -18.03 81.98 5.47
C ILE A 283 -16.66 81.44 5.00
N LYS A 284 -15.66 82.33 4.96
CA LYS A 284 -14.32 82.18 4.35
C LYS A 284 -13.23 81.67 5.32
N ARG A 285 -12.30 80.88 4.76
CA ARG A 285 -10.81 80.77 4.92
C ARG A 285 -10.12 80.75 6.31
N ALA A 286 -9.17 79.80 6.48
CA ALA A 286 -7.69 79.98 6.69
C ALA A 286 -7.00 78.60 6.92
N ARG A 287 -6.08 78.14 6.05
CA ARG A 287 -4.59 78.02 6.19
C ARG A 287 -4.04 77.57 7.56
N TYR A 288 -3.21 76.50 7.56
CA TYR A 288 -1.87 76.30 8.18
C TYR A 288 -1.56 74.77 8.16
N LEU A 289 -0.73 74.28 7.24
CA LEU A 289 0.73 74.04 7.29
C LEU A 289 1.17 72.70 7.94
N GLN A 290 1.95 71.96 7.15
CA GLN A 290 2.68 70.73 7.44
C GLN A 290 3.92 71.01 8.32
N GLN A 291 4.30 70.06 9.19
CA GLN A 291 5.67 69.77 9.61
C GLN A 291 5.68 68.38 10.31
N ALA A 292 6.32 67.37 9.70
CA ALA A 292 7.72 66.94 9.86
C ALA A 292 7.89 65.99 11.06
N TYR A 293 7.95 64.67 10.84
CA TYR A 293 9.18 63.86 10.65
C TYR A 293 10.27 64.12 11.72
N HIS A 294 10.40 63.17 12.64
CA HIS A 294 11.56 62.96 13.51
C HIS A 294 12.20 61.61 13.14
N PRO A 295 13.54 61.55 13.05
CA PRO A 295 14.24 60.37 13.53
C PRO A 295 15.34 60.71 14.53
N LEU A 296 15.80 59.63 15.16
CA LEU A 296 16.77 59.47 16.23
C LEU A 296 18.20 59.87 15.80
N GLU A 297 18.89 60.63 16.64
CA GLU A 297 20.14 60.30 17.37
C GLU A 297 20.55 61.50 18.23
#